data_AF-A0A1S3QKZ0-F1
#
_entry.id   AF-A0A1S3QKZ0-F1
#
_cell.length_a   1.000
_cell.length_b   1.000
_cell.length_c   1.000
_cell.angle_alpha   90.00
_cell.angle_beta   90.00
_cell.angle_gamma   90.00
#
_symmetry.space_group_name_H-M   'P 1'
#
loop_
_entity.id
_entity.type
_entity.pdbx_description
1 polymer ?
#
loop_
_entity_poly.entity_id
_entity_poly.type
_entity_poly.pdbx_seq_one_letter_code
_entity_poly.pdbx_strand_id
1 'polypeptide(L)'
;MIKKFDKKDEESGSGSNPFQHLEKSAVLQEARIFNETPINPRRCLHILTKIIYLLNQGEHFGTMEATEAFFAMTRLFQSNDQTLRRMCYLTIKEMANISEDVIIVTSSLTKDMTGKEDVYRGPAIRALCRITDTTMLQAIERYMKQAIVDKVPSVSSSALVSSLHMVKMSYDVVKRWVNEAQEAASSDNIMVQYHALGLLYHLRKNDRLAVSKMLNKFTKSGLKSPFAYCMLIRIASKLLEETEAG
;
A
#
# COMPACT_ATOMS: atom_id res chain seq x y z
N MET A 1 -4.85 51.06 -39.83
CA MET A 1 -3.49 50.65 -39.41
C MET A 1 -3.61 49.28 -38.75
N ILE A 2 -3.49 48.24 -39.57
CA ILE A 2 -3.71 46.83 -39.18
C ILE A 2 -2.38 46.30 -38.67
N LYS A 3 -2.29 45.97 -37.38
CA LYS A 3 -1.10 45.33 -36.81
C LYS A 3 -1.00 43.90 -37.33
N LYS A 4 0.05 43.63 -38.11
CA LYS A 4 0.52 42.28 -38.44
C LYS A 4 0.79 41.53 -37.13
N PHE A 5 0.11 40.41 -36.95
CA PHE A 5 0.57 39.35 -36.06
C PHE A 5 1.82 38.75 -36.71
N ASP A 6 2.98 38.94 -36.08
CA ASP A 6 4.17 38.19 -36.43
C ASP A 6 3.94 36.72 -36.07
N LYS A 7 4.00 35.93 -37.12
CA LYS A 7 3.91 34.47 -37.16
C LYS A 7 5.23 33.93 -36.60
N LYS A 8 5.26 33.51 -35.34
CA LYS A 8 6.34 32.69 -34.79
C LYS A 8 5.80 31.66 -33.81
N ASP A 9 6.05 30.41 -34.21
CA ASP A 9 6.12 29.20 -33.39
C ASP A 9 4.80 28.52 -32.97
N GLU A 10 3.96 28.21 -33.97
CA GLU A 10 2.91 27.18 -33.89
C GLU A 10 3.48 25.75 -34.10
N GLU A 11 4.60 25.41 -33.44
CA GLU A 11 5.18 24.05 -33.49
C GLU A 11 5.72 23.55 -32.14
N SER A 12 5.13 23.99 -31.02
CA SER A 12 5.34 23.34 -29.71
C SER A 12 4.22 22.34 -29.45
N GLY A 13 4.33 21.19 -30.10
CA GLY A 13 3.36 20.11 -30.04
C GLY A 13 3.01 19.67 -28.61
N SER A 14 1.71 19.52 -28.34
CA SER A 14 1.11 18.39 -27.63
C SER A 14 2.04 17.61 -26.66
N GLY A 15 1.92 17.89 -25.36
CA GLY A 15 2.12 16.84 -24.34
C GLY A 15 3.54 16.47 -23.91
N SER A 16 4.49 17.41 -23.81
CA SER A 16 5.77 17.10 -23.15
C SER A 16 5.53 16.85 -21.65
N ASN A 17 6.09 15.77 -21.11
CA ASN A 17 5.95 15.44 -19.69
C ASN A 17 6.66 16.52 -18.85
N PRO A 18 5.98 17.18 -17.88
CA PRO A 18 6.57 18.28 -17.09
C PRO A 18 7.78 17.87 -16.23
N PHE A 19 8.07 16.56 -16.14
CA PHE A 19 9.19 15.99 -15.38
C PHE A 19 10.28 15.37 -16.27
N GLN A 20 10.29 15.62 -17.59
CA GLN A 20 11.22 14.98 -18.53
C GLN A 20 12.71 15.27 -18.33
N HIS A 21 13.07 16.31 -17.56
CA HIS A 21 14.47 16.74 -17.36
C HIS A 21 14.78 17.06 -15.88
N LEU A 22 14.35 16.21 -14.96
CA LEU A 22 14.68 16.37 -13.54
C LEU A 22 16.07 15.84 -13.23
N GLU A 23 16.89 16.66 -12.55
CA GLU A 23 18.15 16.22 -11.98
C GLU A 23 17.97 15.77 -10.52
N LYS A 24 18.43 14.57 -10.18
CA LYS A 24 18.30 13.98 -8.83
C LYS A 24 18.83 14.91 -7.73
N SER A 25 20.02 15.45 -7.92
CA SER A 25 20.68 16.36 -6.97
C SER A 25 19.85 17.62 -6.68
N ALA A 26 19.29 18.22 -7.73
CA ALA A 26 18.43 19.40 -7.60
C ALA A 26 17.14 19.09 -6.82
N VAL A 27 16.49 17.95 -7.12
CA VAL A 27 15.26 17.54 -6.41
C VAL A 27 15.53 17.24 -4.94
N LEU A 28 16.64 16.56 -4.63
CA LEU A 28 17.05 16.29 -3.24
C LEU A 28 17.41 17.58 -2.48
N GLN A 29 17.99 18.57 -3.16
CA GLN A 29 18.24 19.88 -2.57
C GLN A 29 16.92 20.63 -2.29
N GLU A 30 15.95 20.58 -3.19
CA GLU A 30 14.60 21.13 -2.97
C GLU A 30 13.90 20.47 -1.76
N ALA A 31 14.12 19.16 -1.51
CA ALA A 31 13.50 18.44 -0.39
C ALA A 31 13.83 19.04 0.99
N ARG A 32 14.88 19.87 1.11
CA ARG A 32 15.20 20.61 2.35
C ARG A 32 14.06 21.54 2.80
N ILE A 33 13.20 21.98 1.88
CA ILE A 33 12.00 22.79 2.15
C ILE A 33 11.03 22.08 3.11
N PHE A 34 11.07 20.76 3.22
CA PHE A 34 10.20 20.03 4.16
C PHE A 34 10.47 20.39 5.63
N ASN A 35 11.64 20.96 5.94
CA ASN A 35 11.99 21.42 7.28
C ASN A 35 11.53 22.87 7.57
N GLU A 36 11.01 23.59 6.58
CA GLU A 36 10.53 24.96 6.76
C GLU A 36 9.22 25.00 7.56
N THR A 37 9.08 26.03 8.40
CA THR A 37 7.85 26.35 9.12
C THR A 37 7.43 27.78 8.76
N PRO A 38 6.22 28.04 8.24
CA PRO A 38 5.12 27.08 8.04
C PRO A 38 5.29 26.19 6.79
N ILE A 39 4.79 24.95 6.88
CA ILE A 39 4.78 24.00 5.74
C ILE A 39 3.88 24.53 4.62
N ASN A 40 4.39 24.58 3.40
CA ASN A 40 3.60 24.87 2.19
C ASN A 40 3.18 23.56 1.49
N PRO A 41 1.91 23.13 1.59
CA PRO A 41 1.51 21.81 1.08
C PRO A 41 1.67 21.66 -0.43
N ARG A 42 1.34 22.71 -1.21
CA ARG A 42 1.43 22.65 -2.68
C ARG A 42 2.88 22.46 -3.15
N ARG A 43 3.82 23.20 -2.54
CA ARG A 43 5.24 23.09 -2.87
C ARG A 43 5.79 21.72 -2.45
N CYS A 44 5.44 21.25 -1.25
CA CYS A 44 5.88 19.94 -0.77
C CYS A 44 5.35 18.79 -1.62
N LEU A 45 4.07 18.86 -2.01
CA LEU A 45 3.44 17.91 -2.93
C LEU A 45 4.19 17.81 -4.26
N HIS A 46 4.56 18.96 -4.83
CA HIS A 46 5.28 19.00 -6.10
C HIS A 46 6.66 18.32 -5.97
N ILE A 47 7.40 18.58 -4.89
CA ILE A 47 8.72 17.96 -4.64
C ILE A 47 8.59 16.46 -4.40
N LEU A 48 7.64 16.01 -3.56
CA LEU A 48 7.39 14.57 -3.37
C LEU A 48 7.02 13.87 -4.67
N THR A 49 6.26 14.54 -5.55
CA THR A 49 5.93 14.01 -6.88
C THR A 49 7.18 13.85 -7.74
N LYS A 50 8.10 14.82 -7.74
CA LYS A 50 9.39 14.71 -8.42
C LYS A 50 10.23 13.54 -7.89
N ILE A 51 10.30 13.36 -6.57
CA ILE A 51 11.03 12.24 -5.94
C ILE A 51 10.45 10.90 -6.39
N ILE A 52 9.14 10.71 -6.27
CA ILE A 52 8.46 9.47 -6.70
C ILE A 52 8.62 9.25 -8.20
N TYR A 53 8.56 10.31 -9.01
CA TYR A 53 8.77 10.22 -10.45
C TYR A 53 10.18 9.69 -10.77
N LEU A 54 11.23 10.25 -10.16
CA LEU A 54 12.61 9.81 -10.35
C LEU A 54 12.78 8.34 -9.95
N LEU A 55 12.27 7.93 -8.78
CA LEU A 55 12.30 6.53 -8.35
C LEU A 55 11.62 5.60 -9.36
N ASN A 56 10.46 6.00 -9.91
CA ASN A 56 9.74 5.22 -10.92
C ASN A 56 10.43 5.17 -12.29
N GLN A 57 11.30 6.14 -12.62
CA GLN A 57 12.15 6.07 -13.81
C GLN A 57 13.36 5.15 -13.62
N GLY A 58 13.55 4.58 -12.43
CA GLY A 58 14.69 3.72 -12.10
C GLY A 58 15.94 4.49 -11.67
N GLU A 59 15.81 5.78 -11.35
CA GLU A 59 16.92 6.58 -10.83
C GLU A 59 17.39 6.00 -9.48
N HIS A 60 18.70 5.80 -9.34
CA HIS A 60 19.26 5.20 -8.13
C HIS A 60 19.59 6.27 -7.07
N PHE A 61 18.89 6.17 -5.93
CA PHE A 61 19.14 7.00 -4.75
C PHE A 61 20.13 6.24 -3.85
N GLY A 62 21.23 6.89 -3.47
CA GLY A 62 22.12 6.31 -2.47
C GLY A 62 21.42 6.21 -1.11
N THR A 63 21.77 5.21 -0.29
CA THR A 63 21.11 4.98 1.01
C THR A 63 21.10 6.24 1.88
N MET A 64 22.23 6.94 1.98
CA MET A 64 22.34 8.18 2.76
C MET A 64 21.40 9.27 2.24
N GLU A 65 21.38 9.50 0.92
CA GLU A 65 20.50 10.49 0.27
C GLU A 65 19.01 10.16 0.49
N ALA A 66 18.66 8.88 0.34
CA ALA A 66 17.30 8.39 0.55
C ALA A 66 16.88 8.56 2.02
N THR A 67 17.75 8.22 2.97
CA THR A 67 17.48 8.37 4.40
C THR A 67 17.28 9.84 4.79
N GLU A 68 18.11 10.76 4.29
CA GLU A 68 17.96 12.20 4.53
C GLU A 68 16.63 12.74 3.98
N ALA A 69 16.27 12.39 2.74
CA ALA A 69 15.01 12.79 2.14
C ALA A 69 13.79 12.18 2.86
N PHE A 70 13.91 10.92 3.31
CA PHE A 70 12.88 10.25 4.10
C PHE A 70 12.67 10.97 5.45
N PHE A 71 13.74 11.29 6.18
CA PHE A 71 13.65 12.02 7.44
C PHE A 71 13.07 13.41 7.25
N ALA A 72 13.47 14.14 6.20
CA ALA A 72 12.87 15.43 5.86
C ALA A 72 11.35 15.29 5.62
N MET A 73 10.92 14.26 4.87
CA MET A 73 9.51 14.00 4.60
C MET A 73 8.70 13.72 5.88
N THR A 74 9.29 13.14 6.93
CA THR A 74 8.56 12.90 8.19
C THR A 74 8.00 14.18 8.83
N ARG A 75 8.65 15.34 8.62
CA ARG A 75 8.16 16.65 9.10
C ARG A 75 6.80 17.01 8.49
N LEU A 76 6.50 16.52 7.29
CA LEU A 76 5.26 16.82 6.57
C LEU A 76 4.02 16.23 7.26
N PHE A 77 4.17 15.26 8.17
CA PHE A 77 3.07 14.76 9.00
C PHE A 77 2.46 15.81 9.94
N GLN A 78 3.14 16.93 10.17
CA GLN A 78 2.59 18.07 10.92
C GLN A 78 1.49 18.81 10.14
N SER A 79 1.43 18.64 8.82
CA SER A 79 0.37 19.23 7.99
C SER A 79 -0.92 18.40 8.09
N ASN A 80 -2.05 19.11 8.11
CA ASN A 80 -3.39 18.53 8.02
C ASN A 80 -3.89 18.42 6.57
N ASP A 81 -3.06 18.75 5.57
CA ASP A 81 -3.45 18.61 4.16
C ASP A 81 -3.56 17.12 3.77
N GLN A 82 -4.77 16.72 3.39
CA GLN A 82 -5.10 15.33 3.08
C GLN A 82 -4.32 14.77 1.88
N THR A 83 -4.08 15.60 0.86
CA THR A 83 -3.36 15.18 -0.34
C THR A 83 -1.89 14.98 -0.02
N LEU A 84 -1.30 15.90 0.74
CA LEU A 84 0.08 15.79 1.22
C LEU A 84 0.27 14.55 2.07
N ARG A 85 -0.67 14.26 2.99
CA ARG A 85 -0.62 13.05 3.81
C ARG A 85 -0.62 11.78 2.96
N ARG A 86 -1.46 11.71 1.93
CA ARG A 86 -1.50 10.58 0.98
C ARG A 86 -0.17 10.43 0.23
N MET A 87 0.45 11.55 -0.18
CA MET A 87 1.76 11.54 -0.83
C MET A 87 2.87 11.07 0.12
N CYS A 88 2.81 11.41 1.40
CA CYS A 88 3.73 10.86 2.40
C CYS A 88 3.62 9.33 2.47
N TYR A 89 2.41 8.74 2.48
CA TYR A 89 2.25 7.28 2.49
C TYR A 89 2.83 6.61 1.25
N LEU A 90 2.68 7.23 0.07
CA LEU A 90 3.31 6.72 -1.16
C LEU A 90 4.83 6.77 -1.03
N THR A 91 5.38 7.92 -0.65
CA THR A 91 6.82 8.13 -0.47
C THR A 91 7.41 7.12 0.51
N ILE A 92 6.73 6.86 1.64
CA ILE A 92 7.15 5.84 2.62
C ILE A 92 7.29 4.47 1.97
N LYS A 93 6.31 4.05 1.16
CA LYS A 93 6.34 2.72 0.54
C LYS A 93 7.42 2.57 -0.52
N GLU A 94 7.65 3.62 -1.31
CA GLU A 94 8.69 3.62 -2.35
C GLU A 94 10.09 3.63 -1.74
N MET A 95 10.29 4.37 -0.65
CA MET A 95 11.60 4.53 -0.02
C MET A 95 11.92 3.44 1.03
N ALA A 96 10.94 2.62 1.43
CA ALA A 96 11.06 1.65 2.53
C ALA A 96 12.27 0.71 2.44
N ASN A 97 12.73 0.36 1.23
CA ASN A 97 13.84 -0.57 1.03
C ASN A 97 15.20 0.11 0.74
N ILE A 98 15.21 1.43 0.55
CA ILE A 98 16.42 2.20 0.19
C ILE A 98 16.85 3.17 1.29
N SER A 99 15.99 3.41 2.27
CA SER A 99 16.26 4.25 3.44
C SER A 99 16.51 3.40 4.69
N GLU A 100 17.33 3.93 5.60
CA GLU A 100 17.55 3.38 6.94
C GLU A 100 16.57 3.98 7.95
N ASP A 101 16.40 3.31 9.10
CA ASP A 101 15.58 3.77 10.23
C ASP A 101 14.14 4.19 9.89
N VAL A 102 13.57 3.58 8.84
CA VAL A 102 12.21 3.84 8.35
C VAL A 102 11.13 3.60 9.41
N ILE A 103 11.46 2.88 10.48
CA ILE A 103 10.59 2.61 11.63
C ILE A 103 10.14 3.89 12.35
N ILE A 104 10.81 5.02 12.14
CA ILE A 104 10.48 6.31 12.79
C ILE A 104 9.04 6.78 12.53
N VAL A 105 8.44 6.41 11.40
CA VAL A 105 7.05 6.79 11.07
C VAL A 105 6.00 5.83 11.65
N THR A 106 6.41 4.76 12.35
CA THR A 106 5.49 3.73 12.90
C THR A 106 4.39 4.35 13.76
N SER A 107 4.74 5.24 14.70
CA SER A 107 3.77 5.90 15.59
C SER A 107 2.76 6.77 14.82
N SER A 108 3.23 7.50 13.81
CA SER A 108 2.37 8.32 12.95
C SER A 108 1.40 7.47 12.14
N LEU A 109 1.86 6.33 11.61
CA LEU A 109 1.03 5.42 10.84
C LEU A 109 0.03 4.65 11.71
N THR A 110 0.42 4.25 12.93
CA THR A 110 -0.50 3.60 13.87
C THR A 110 -1.58 4.56 14.35
N LYS A 111 -1.24 5.85 14.56
CA LYS A 111 -2.22 6.90 14.83
C LYS A 111 -3.19 7.07 13.66
N ASP A 112 -2.70 7.13 12.43
CA ASP A 112 -3.54 7.34 11.25
C ASP A 112 -4.43 6.11 10.94
N MET A 113 -3.95 4.88 11.17
CA MET A 113 -4.75 3.67 10.94
C MET A 113 -5.88 3.46 11.95
N THR A 114 -5.68 3.94 13.18
CA THR A 114 -6.68 3.87 14.28
C THR A 114 -7.49 5.16 14.40
N GLY A 115 -7.17 6.17 13.59
CA GLY A 115 -7.84 7.46 13.59
C GLY A 115 -9.28 7.39 13.10
N LYS A 116 -10.00 8.51 13.25
CA LYS A 116 -11.41 8.63 12.87
C LYS A 116 -11.63 8.83 11.37
N GLU A 117 -10.60 9.24 10.64
CA GLU A 117 -10.71 9.60 9.23
C GLU A 117 -10.40 8.40 8.34
N ASP A 118 -11.45 7.74 7.85
CA ASP A 118 -11.35 6.49 7.06
C ASP A 118 -10.49 6.59 5.80
N VAL A 119 -10.41 7.80 5.25
CA VAL A 119 -9.53 8.16 4.14
C VAL A 119 -8.05 7.83 4.42
N TYR A 120 -7.58 7.96 5.65
CA TYR A 120 -6.19 7.69 6.00
C TYR A 120 -5.94 6.24 6.36
N ARG A 121 -6.95 5.56 6.93
CA ARG A 121 -6.75 4.29 7.62
C ARG A 121 -6.20 3.19 6.71
N GLY A 122 -6.85 2.95 5.57
CA GLY A 122 -6.41 1.95 4.59
C GLY A 122 -5.02 2.23 4.00
N PRO A 123 -4.75 3.45 3.48
CA PRO A 123 -3.41 3.84 3.04
C PRO A 123 -2.32 3.73 4.12
N ALA A 124 -2.62 4.13 5.36
CA ALA A 124 -1.70 4.04 6.49
C ALA A 124 -1.36 2.57 6.83
N ILE A 125 -2.34 1.66 6.82
CA ILE A 125 -2.10 0.21 6.98
C ILE A 125 -1.08 -0.29 5.96
N ARG A 126 -1.28 0.03 4.67
CA ARG A 126 -0.37 -0.42 3.60
C ARG A 126 1.04 0.14 3.76
N ALA A 127 1.18 1.39 4.20
CA ALA A 127 2.48 1.99 4.48
C ALA A 127 3.13 1.35 5.71
N LEU A 128 2.38 1.12 6.79
CA LEU A 128 2.88 0.53 8.03
C LEU A 128 3.39 -0.88 7.80
N CYS A 129 2.60 -1.73 7.14
CA CYS A 129 2.98 -3.10 6.83
C CYS A 129 4.17 -3.18 5.86
N ARG A 130 4.43 -2.12 5.08
CA ARG A 130 5.57 -2.08 4.15
C ARG A 130 6.90 -1.87 4.87
N ILE A 131 6.90 -1.10 5.96
CA ILE A 131 8.09 -0.81 6.78
C ILE A 131 8.24 -1.72 7.99
N THR A 132 7.24 -2.57 8.27
CA THR A 132 7.27 -3.50 9.39
C THR A 132 8.12 -4.72 9.03
N ASP A 133 9.04 -5.07 9.92
CA ASP A 133 9.87 -6.27 9.83
C ASP A 133 9.32 -7.42 10.69
N THR A 134 10.03 -8.55 10.74
CA THR A 134 9.64 -9.71 11.55
C THR A 134 9.63 -9.42 13.06
N THR A 135 10.51 -8.53 13.53
CA THR A 135 10.67 -8.23 14.96
C THR A 135 9.54 -7.37 15.50
N MET A 136 9.07 -6.40 14.71
CA MET A 136 8.00 -5.48 15.11
C MET A 136 6.60 -6.00 14.79
N LEU A 137 6.48 -7.08 14.01
CA LEU A 137 5.19 -7.60 13.57
C LEU A 137 4.22 -7.89 14.73
N GLN A 138 4.74 -8.42 15.84
CA GLN A 138 3.95 -8.71 17.03
C GLN A 138 3.31 -7.45 17.64
N ALA A 139 3.99 -6.30 17.54
CA ALA A 139 3.53 -5.02 18.08
C ALA A 139 2.31 -4.46 17.33
N ILE A 140 2.20 -4.77 16.03
CA ILE A 140 1.08 -4.29 15.19
C ILE A 140 -0.06 -5.31 15.05
N GLU A 141 0.11 -6.55 15.55
CA GLU A 141 -0.86 -7.64 15.38
C GLU A 141 -2.28 -7.26 15.83
N ARG A 142 -2.42 -6.64 17.00
CA ARG A 142 -3.74 -6.25 17.53
C ARG A 142 -4.46 -5.30 16.57
N TYR A 143 -3.73 -4.32 16.02
CA TYR A 143 -4.29 -3.34 15.09
C TYR A 143 -4.66 -3.99 13.76
N MET A 144 -3.85 -4.95 13.28
CA MET A 144 -4.14 -5.69 12.05
C MET A 144 -5.40 -6.54 12.17
N LYS A 145 -5.56 -7.28 13.27
CA LYS A 145 -6.78 -8.07 13.54
C LYS A 145 -8.04 -7.20 13.53
N GLN A 146 -7.99 -6.06 14.21
CA GLN A 146 -9.10 -5.09 14.22
C GLN A 146 -9.38 -4.54 12.81
N ALA A 147 -8.34 -4.19 12.06
CA ALA A 147 -8.49 -3.65 10.72
C ALA A 147 -9.07 -4.69 9.73
N ILE A 148 -8.74 -5.98 9.86
CA ILE A 148 -9.27 -7.05 9.00
C ILE A 148 -10.79 -7.15 9.09
N VAL A 149 -11.36 -7.04 10.30
CA VAL A 149 -12.82 -7.13 10.53
C VAL A 149 -13.54 -5.78 10.50
N ASP A 150 -12.84 -4.73 10.07
CA ASP A 150 -13.41 -3.39 10.01
C ASP A 150 -14.59 -3.31 9.03
N LYS A 151 -15.61 -2.53 9.39
CA LYS A 151 -16.82 -2.36 8.56
C LYS A 151 -16.54 -1.54 7.30
N VAL A 152 -15.50 -0.71 7.31
CA VAL A 152 -15.09 0.08 6.15
C VAL A 152 -14.33 -0.81 5.18
N PRO A 153 -14.87 -1.06 3.96
CA PRO A 153 -14.27 -2.03 3.05
C PRO A 153 -12.83 -1.69 2.64
N SER A 154 -12.50 -0.40 2.50
CA SER A 154 -11.14 0.03 2.15
C SER A 154 -10.11 -0.33 3.24
N VAL A 155 -10.52 -0.31 4.51
CA VAL A 155 -9.67 -0.65 5.67
C VAL A 155 -9.47 -2.17 5.72
N SER A 156 -10.56 -2.92 5.74
CA SER A 156 -10.53 -4.39 5.75
C SER A 156 -9.75 -4.96 4.56
N SER A 157 -10.05 -4.49 3.35
CA SER A 157 -9.33 -4.88 2.15
C SER A 157 -7.83 -4.54 2.21
N SER A 158 -7.47 -3.36 2.72
CA SER A 158 -6.06 -2.97 2.87
C SER A 158 -5.33 -3.86 3.87
N ALA A 159 -5.99 -4.21 4.99
CA ALA A 159 -5.42 -5.09 6.01
C ALA A 159 -5.26 -6.53 5.51
N LEU A 160 -6.24 -7.07 4.77
CA LEU A 160 -6.19 -8.42 4.20
C LEU A 160 -5.04 -8.59 3.20
N VAL A 161 -4.89 -7.65 2.27
CA VAL A 161 -3.80 -7.68 1.28
C VAL A 161 -2.44 -7.45 1.96
N SER A 162 -2.37 -6.55 2.93
CA SER A 162 -1.12 -6.33 3.69
C SER A 162 -0.72 -7.59 4.46
N SER A 163 -1.68 -8.26 5.11
CA SER A 163 -1.47 -9.54 5.79
C SER A 163 -0.95 -10.60 4.82
N LEU A 164 -1.48 -10.66 3.58
CA LEU A 164 -0.99 -11.58 2.55
C LEU A 164 0.49 -11.35 2.21
N HIS A 165 0.93 -10.10 2.09
CA HIS A 165 2.36 -9.81 1.91
C HIS A 165 3.20 -10.26 3.10
N MET A 166 2.67 -10.08 4.31
CA MET A 166 3.34 -10.44 5.56
C MET A 166 3.41 -11.95 5.79
N VAL A 167 2.56 -12.76 5.15
CA VAL A 167 2.68 -14.24 5.15
C VAL A 167 4.05 -14.68 4.65
N LYS A 168 4.64 -13.97 3.68
CA LYS A 168 5.99 -14.28 3.16
C LYS A 168 7.10 -14.00 4.17
N MET A 169 6.86 -13.06 5.08
CA MET A 169 7.81 -12.60 6.09
C MET A 169 7.70 -13.40 7.39
N SER A 170 6.48 -13.67 7.86
CA SER A 170 6.24 -14.44 9.08
C SER A 170 4.88 -15.15 9.03
N TYR A 171 4.90 -16.39 8.54
CA TYR A 171 3.70 -17.23 8.47
C TYR A 171 3.09 -17.49 9.85
N ASP A 172 3.92 -17.77 10.86
CA ASP A 172 3.47 -18.18 12.19
C ASP A 172 2.69 -17.10 12.96
N VAL A 173 3.01 -15.84 12.72
CA VAL A 173 2.25 -14.74 13.30
C VAL A 173 0.92 -14.57 12.57
N VAL A 174 0.96 -14.50 11.23
CA VAL A 174 -0.23 -14.20 10.41
C VAL A 174 -1.25 -15.36 10.43
N LYS A 175 -0.82 -16.62 10.56
CA LYS A 175 -1.76 -17.76 10.68
C LYS A 175 -2.71 -17.63 11.88
N ARG A 176 -2.33 -16.88 12.91
CA ARG A 176 -3.19 -16.61 14.08
C ARG A 176 -4.35 -15.66 13.77
N TRP A 177 -4.38 -15.08 12.58
CA TRP A 177 -5.38 -14.10 12.13
C TRP A 177 -6.46 -14.76 11.25
N VAL A 178 -6.46 -16.11 11.19
CA VAL A 178 -7.36 -16.90 10.34
C VAL A 178 -8.83 -16.69 10.70
N ASN A 179 -9.15 -16.42 11.98
CA ASN A 179 -10.52 -16.21 12.43
C ASN A 179 -11.07 -14.88 11.90
N GLU A 180 -10.29 -13.81 12.01
CA GLU A 180 -10.60 -12.49 11.47
C GLU A 180 -10.75 -12.53 9.94
N ALA A 181 -9.84 -13.23 9.26
CA ALA A 181 -9.94 -13.44 7.82
C ALA A 181 -11.19 -14.27 7.44
N GLN A 182 -11.57 -15.23 8.28
CA GLN A 182 -12.76 -16.05 8.06
C GLN A 182 -14.07 -15.27 8.25
N GLU A 183 -14.10 -14.34 9.19
CA GLU A 183 -15.19 -13.37 9.35
C GLU A 183 -15.29 -12.46 8.12
N ALA A 184 -14.18 -11.85 7.71
CA ALA A 184 -14.12 -10.95 6.56
C ALA A 184 -14.55 -11.63 5.24
N ALA A 185 -14.32 -12.94 5.09
CA ALA A 185 -14.77 -13.71 3.93
C ALA A 185 -16.31 -13.83 3.83
N SER A 186 -17.04 -13.53 4.91
CA SER A 186 -18.50 -13.46 4.91
C SER A 186 -19.04 -12.07 4.58
N SER A 187 -18.16 -11.10 4.26
CA SER A 187 -18.56 -9.75 3.87
C SER A 187 -19.38 -9.75 2.57
N ASP A 188 -20.38 -8.88 2.51
CA ASP A 188 -21.11 -8.59 1.26
C ASP A 188 -20.29 -7.75 0.27
N ASN A 189 -19.19 -7.15 0.73
CA ASN A 189 -18.32 -6.39 -0.17
C ASN A 189 -17.49 -7.34 -1.06
N ILE A 190 -17.63 -7.15 -2.37
CA ILE A 190 -16.99 -7.97 -3.42
C ILE A 190 -15.47 -8.10 -3.22
N MET A 191 -14.79 -6.99 -2.91
CA MET A 191 -13.32 -6.99 -2.78
C MET A 191 -12.86 -7.56 -1.45
N VAL A 192 -13.57 -7.24 -0.35
CA VAL A 192 -13.24 -7.80 0.97
C VAL A 192 -13.36 -9.32 0.95
N GLN A 193 -14.47 -9.86 0.43
CA GLN A 193 -14.65 -11.31 0.32
C GLN A 193 -13.57 -11.96 -0.55
N TYR A 194 -13.21 -11.33 -1.67
CA TYR A 194 -12.15 -11.82 -2.55
C TYR A 194 -10.79 -11.86 -1.85
N HIS A 195 -10.37 -10.75 -1.22
CA HIS A 195 -9.08 -10.69 -0.52
C HIS A 195 -9.04 -11.61 0.71
N ALA A 196 -10.16 -11.77 1.41
CA ALA A 196 -10.26 -12.65 2.56
C ALA A 196 -10.13 -14.13 2.15
N LEU A 197 -10.83 -14.55 1.09
CA LEU A 197 -10.63 -15.89 0.51
C LEU A 197 -9.18 -16.08 0.03
N GLY A 198 -8.60 -15.03 -0.55
CA GLY A 198 -7.19 -14.93 -0.90
C GLY A 198 -6.27 -15.30 0.26
N LEU A 199 -6.38 -14.55 1.34
CA LEU A 199 -5.56 -14.75 2.54
C LEU A 199 -5.79 -16.15 3.15
N LEU A 200 -7.05 -16.59 3.28
CA LEU A 200 -7.38 -17.90 3.82
C LEU A 200 -6.75 -19.04 3.02
N TYR A 201 -6.78 -18.97 1.69
CA TYR A 201 -6.11 -19.95 0.84
C TYR A 201 -4.60 -19.96 1.10
N HIS A 202 -3.95 -18.79 1.11
CA HIS A 202 -2.51 -18.72 1.36
C HIS A 202 -2.08 -19.19 2.75
N LEU A 203 -2.97 -19.10 3.75
CA LEU A 203 -2.78 -19.66 5.09
C LEU A 203 -3.09 -21.15 5.18
N ARG A 204 -3.81 -21.73 4.23
CA ARG A 204 -4.24 -23.14 4.26
C ARG A 204 -3.63 -24.00 3.16
N LYS A 205 -2.96 -23.41 2.16
CA LYS A 205 -2.50 -24.08 0.93
C LYS A 205 -1.60 -25.30 1.15
N ASN A 206 -0.96 -25.43 2.31
CA ASN A 206 -0.11 -26.57 2.66
C ASN A 206 -0.88 -27.68 3.42
N ASP A 207 -2.14 -27.43 3.80
CA ASP A 207 -3.04 -28.38 4.45
C ASP A 207 -4.21 -28.69 3.51
N ARG A 208 -4.10 -29.82 2.80
CA ARG A 208 -5.08 -30.27 1.82
C ARG A 208 -6.49 -30.41 2.42
N LEU A 209 -6.60 -30.89 3.66
CA LEU A 209 -7.90 -31.07 4.31
C LEU A 209 -8.53 -29.71 4.63
N ALA A 210 -7.73 -28.74 5.09
CA ALA A 210 -8.22 -27.38 5.34
C ALA A 210 -8.68 -26.69 4.05
N VAL A 211 -7.97 -26.88 2.93
CA VAL A 211 -8.39 -26.36 1.61
C VAL A 211 -9.71 -27.00 1.16
N SER A 212 -9.83 -28.32 1.24
CA SER A 212 -11.07 -29.03 0.88
C SER A 212 -12.27 -28.59 1.72
N LYS A 213 -12.10 -28.43 3.04
CA LYS A 213 -13.15 -27.92 3.94
C LYS A 213 -13.57 -26.50 3.55
N MET A 214 -12.61 -25.65 3.22
CA MET A 214 -12.87 -24.28 2.79
C MET A 214 -13.66 -24.23 1.47
N LEU A 215 -13.24 -25.02 0.47
CA LEU A 215 -13.96 -25.15 -0.81
C LEU A 215 -15.41 -25.57 -0.57
N ASN A 216 -15.61 -26.65 0.18
CA ASN A 216 -16.94 -27.19 0.48
C ASN A 216 -17.84 -26.16 1.20
N LYS A 217 -17.28 -25.37 2.11
CA LYS A 217 -18.02 -24.29 2.78
C LYS A 217 -18.53 -23.26 1.77
N PHE A 218 -17.64 -22.69 0.95
CA PHE A 218 -17.99 -21.59 0.05
C PHE A 218 -18.80 -22.02 -1.17
N THR A 219 -18.68 -23.28 -1.60
CA THR A 219 -19.57 -23.86 -2.61
C THR A 219 -21.01 -23.98 -2.09
N LYS A 220 -21.20 -24.37 -0.82
CA LYS A 220 -22.53 -24.52 -0.22
C LYS A 220 -23.17 -23.18 0.17
N SER A 221 -22.41 -22.26 0.76
CA SER A 221 -22.93 -20.97 1.19
C SER A 221 -23.17 -19.99 0.04
N GLY A 222 -22.53 -20.24 -1.11
CA GLY A 222 -22.40 -19.26 -2.18
C GLY A 222 -21.43 -18.13 -1.82
N LEU A 223 -21.02 -17.40 -2.85
CA LEU A 223 -20.18 -16.20 -2.75
C LEU A 223 -20.93 -15.03 -3.40
N LYS A 224 -20.63 -13.82 -2.96
CA LYS A 224 -21.13 -12.57 -3.56
C LYS A 224 -20.18 -12.02 -4.62
N SER A 225 -18.89 -12.28 -4.44
CA SER A 225 -17.81 -11.75 -5.28
C SER A 225 -17.54 -12.64 -6.49
N PRO A 226 -17.67 -12.13 -7.73
CA PRO A 226 -17.26 -12.85 -8.93
C PRO A 226 -15.77 -13.21 -8.91
N PHE A 227 -14.92 -12.34 -8.36
CA PHE A 227 -13.48 -12.60 -8.22
C PHE A 227 -13.21 -13.74 -7.24
N ALA A 228 -13.98 -13.84 -6.16
CA ALA A 228 -13.88 -14.96 -5.23
C ALA A 228 -14.30 -16.28 -5.89
N TYR A 229 -15.33 -16.28 -6.75
CA TYR A 229 -15.67 -17.47 -7.55
C TYR A 229 -14.54 -17.88 -8.48
N CYS A 230 -13.96 -16.96 -9.25
CA CYS A 230 -12.80 -17.25 -10.09
C CYS A 230 -11.64 -17.84 -9.29
N MET A 231 -11.39 -17.31 -8.09
CA MET A 231 -10.37 -17.84 -7.20
C MET A 231 -10.70 -19.25 -6.70
N LEU A 232 -11.96 -19.50 -6.29
CA LEU A 232 -12.42 -20.80 -5.83
C LEU A 232 -12.25 -21.89 -6.91
N ILE A 233 -12.57 -21.55 -8.16
CA ILE A 233 -12.37 -22.44 -9.33
C ILE A 233 -10.89 -22.77 -9.51
N ARG A 234 -9.99 -21.77 -9.44
CA ARG A 234 -8.54 -22.01 -9.53
C ARG A 234 -8.03 -22.91 -8.41
N ILE A 235 -8.51 -22.71 -7.18
CA ILE A 235 -8.15 -23.53 -6.02
C ILE A 235 -8.64 -24.97 -6.23
N ALA A 236 -9.87 -25.16 -6.71
CA ALA A 236 -10.43 -26.48 -6.99
C ALA A 236 -9.65 -27.21 -8.10
N SER A 237 -9.31 -26.53 -9.20
CA SER A 237 -8.49 -27.09 -10.29
C SER A 237 -7.15 -27.59 -9.77
N LYS A 238 -6.44 -26.75 -9.02
CA LYS A 238 -5.14 -27.11 -8.44
C LYS A 238 -5.24 -28.29 -7.47
N LEU A 239 -6.30 -28.36 -6.68
CA LEU A 239 -6.52 -29.48 -5.75
C LEU A 239 -6.76 -30.80 -6.50
N LEU A 240 -7.44 -30.77 -7.65
CA LEU A 240 -7.65 -31.95 -8.50
C LEU A 240 -6.33 -32.42 -9.11
N GLU A 241 -5.52 -31.51 -9.66
CA GLU A 241 -4.18 -31.82 -10.19
C GLU A 241 -3.27 -32.46 -9.13
N GLU A 242 -3.26 -31.93 -7.90
CA GLU A 242 -2.52 -32.51 -6.77
C GLU A 242 -3.08 -33.87 -6.31
N THR A 243 -4.34 -34.19 -6.66
CA THR A 243 -4.96 -35.49 -6.37
C THR A 243 -4.58 -36.53 -7.40
N GLU A 244 -4.45 -36.14 -8.66
CA GLU A 244 -4.08 -37.05 -9.77
C GLU A 244 -2.58 -37.34 -9.83
N ALA A 245 -1.75 -36.42 -9.33
CA ALA A 245 -0.29 -36.54 -9.32
C ALA A 245 0.30 -37.32 -8.13
N GLY A 246 -0.53 -37.70 -7.15
CA GLY A 246 -0.12 -38.44 -5.94
C GLY A 246 -0.81 -39.78 -5.81
#